data_AF-A0A1Y3N5U0-F1
#
_entry.id   AF-A0A1Y3N5U0-F1
#
_cell.length_a   1.000
_cell.length_b   1.000
_cell.length_c   1.000
_cell.angle_alpha   90.00
_cell.angle_beta   90.00
_cell.angle_gamma   90.00
#
_symmetry.space_group_name_H-M   'P 1'
#
loop_
_entity.id
_entity.type
_entity.pdbx_description
1 polymer ?
#
loop_
_entity_poly.entity_id
_entity_poly.type
_entity_poly.pdbx_seq_one_letter_code
_entity_poly.pdbx_strand_id
1 'polypeptide(L)' 'MYLIEIFKLTKAIKKFRTRRSKNHTALLIRIDEENLVIEQDELIEDVDLENFCDELPDVDPRYPFITFIY' A
#
# COMPACT_ATOMS: atom_id res chain seq x y z
N MET A 1 6.58 -5.96 -20.10
CA MET A 1 7.13 -5.26 -18.92
C MET A 1 6.04 -5.02 -17.88
N TYR A 2 5.00 -4.24 -18.19
CA TYR A 2 3.84 -3.95 -17.31
C TYR A 2 3.16 -5.15 -16.63
N LEU A 3 2.96 -6.26 -17.35
CA LEU A 3 2.28 -7.45 -16.82
C LEU A 3 3.02 -8.07 -15.62
N ILE A 4 4.35 -7.98 -15.60
CA ILE A 4 5.19 -8.54 -14.53
C ILE A 4 5.01 -7.74 -13.24
N GLU A 5 4.97 -6.41 -13.33
CA GLU A 5 4.78 -5.53 -12.18
C GLU A 5 3.38 -5.68 -11.57
N ILE A 6 2.34 -5.75 -12.40
CA ILE A 6 0.96 -6.03 -11.94
C ILE A 6 0.90 -7.40 -11.22
N PHE A 7 1.61 -8.41 -11.74
CA PHE A 7 1.67 -9.73 -11.10
C PHE A 7 2.39 -9.71 -9.75
N LYS A 8 3.47 -8.94 -9.62
CA LYS A 8 4.17 -8.75 -8.34
C LYS A 8 3.27 -8.04 -7.33
N LEU A 9 2.62 -6.95 -7.74
CA LEU A 9 1.72 -6.18 -6.88
C LEU A 9 0.55 -7.02 -6.39
N THR A 10 -0.12 -7.76 -7.29
CA THR A 10 -1.23 -8.65 -6.90
C THR A 10 -0.78 -9.75 -5.94
N LYS A 11 0.45 -10.27 -6.06
CA LYS A 11 1.02 -11.22 -5.10
C LYS A 11 1.27 -10.56 -3.74
N ALA A 12 1.76 -9.32 -3.71
CA ALA A 12 1.97 -8.55 -2.49
C ALA A 12 0.63 -8.25 -1.79
N ILE A 13 -0.38 -7.77 -2.52
CA ILE A 13 -1.74 -7.53 -2.01
C ILE A 13 -2.35 -8.83 -1.46
N LYS A 14 -2.18 -9.95 -2.17
CA LYS A 14 -2.68 -11.24 -1.69
C LYS A 14 -2.01 -11.64 -0.37
N LYS A 15 -0.70 -11.46 -0.24
CA LYS A 15 0.05 -11.72 1.00
C LYS A 15 -0.40 -10.79 2.13
N PHE A 16 -0.58 -9.50 1.83
CA PHE A 16 -1.07 -8.48 2.76
C PHE A 16 -2.45 -8.84 3.29
N ARG A 17 -3.41 -9.16 2.41
CA ARG A 17 -4.77 -9.58 2.79
C ARG A 17 -4.79 -10.84 3.68
N THR A 18 -3.87 -11.77 3.46
CA THR A 18 -3.79 -13.00 4.27
C THR A 18 -3.09 -12.79 5.61
N ARG A 19 -2.47 -11.63 5.83
CA ARG A 19 -1.76 -11.31 7.06
C ARG A 19 -2.80 -11.08 8.16
N ARG A 20 -2.75 -11.89 9.21
CA ARG A 20 -3.52 -11.67 10.43
C ARG A 20 -2.69 -10.83 11.39
N SER A 21 -2.73 -9.51 11.22
CA SER A 21 -2.18 -8.59 12.22
C SER A 21 -3.18 -8.42 13.37
N LYS A 22 -2.70 -8.09 14.57
CA LYS A 22 -3.55 -7.64 15.69
C LYS A 22 -3.78 -6.13 15.68
N ASN A 23 -2.98 -5.42 14.89
CA ASN A 23 -2.96 -3.97 14.79
C ASN A 23 -3.30 -3.56 13.35
N HIS A 24 -3.74 -2.32 13.15
CA HIS A 24 -3.96 -1.78 11.81
C HIS A 24 -2.65 -1.77 11.02
N THR A 25 -2.73 -2.03 9.72
CA THR A 25 -1.56 -2.07 8.83
C THR A 25 -1.97 -1.43 7.51
N ALA A 26 -1.10 -0.63 6.91
CA ALA A 26 -1.33 -0.02 5.61
C ALA A 26 -0.27 -0.48 4.61
N LEU A 27 -0.71 -0.78 3.40
CA LEU A 27 0.15 -0.99 2.24
C LEU A 27 -0.04 0.21 1.32
N LEU A 28 1.00 1.03 1.17
CA LEU A 28 1.04 2.15 0.24
C LEU A 28 1.37 1.64 -1.16
N ILE A 29 0.58 2.11 -2.11
CA ILE A 29 0.75 1.82 -3.53
C ILE A 29 0.97 3.16 -4.23
N ARG A 30 1.95 3.20 -5.13
CA ARG A 30 2.27 4.38 -5.94
C ARG A 30 2.13 4.04 -7.42
N ILE A 31 1.81 5.07 -8.21
CA ILE A 31 1.84 5.01 -9.67
C ILE A 31 3.10 5.75 -10.13
N ASP A 32 4.03 5.03 -10.74
CA ASP A 32 5.15 5.65 -11.43
C ASP A 32 4.66 6.12 -12.80
N GLU A 33 4.50 7.43 -12.95
CA GLU A 33 4.03 8.05 -14.19
C GLU A 33 5.06 7.99 -15.33
N GLU A 34 6.35 8.00 -15.00
CA GLU A 34 7.42 7.94 -16.01
C GLU A 34 7.44 6.57 -16.69
N ASN A 35 7.29 5.53 -15.88
CA ASN A 35 7.32 4.15 -16.34
C ASN A 35 5.93 3.56 -16.59
N LEU A 36 4.85 4.31 -16.30
CA LEU A 36 3.44 3.90 -16.40
C LEU A 36 3.13 2.57 -15.69
N VAL A 37 3.76 2.33 -14.53
CA VAL A 37 3.61 1.11 -13.74
C VAL A 37 3.03 1.40 -12.36
N ILE A 38 2.24 0.46 -11.85
CA ILE A 38 1.74 0.49 -10.48
C ILE A 38 2.66 -0.39 -9.64
N GLU A 39 3.24 0.18 -8.59
CA GLU A 39 4.20 -0.49 -7.73
C GLU A 39 3.83 -0.40 -6.26
N GLN A 40 4.35 -1.37 -5.50
CA GLN A 40 4.29 -1.30 -4.05
C GLN A 40 5.33 -0.27 -3.60
N ASP A 41 4.88 0.69 -2.80
CA ASP A 41 5.75 1.72 -2.24
C ASP A 41 6.23 1.30 -0.85
N GLU A 42 5.34 1.30 0.14
CA GLU A 42 5.70 1.06 1.53
C GLU A 42 4.68 0.18 2.27
N LEU A 43 5.15 -0.59 3.26
CA LEU A 43 4.29 -1.36 4.16
C LEU A 43 4.48 -0.82 5.57
N ILE A 44 3.44 -0.20 6.11
CA ILE A 44 3.43 0.41 7.44
C ILE A 44 2.66 -0.51 8.39
N GLU A 45 3.35 -0.96 9.42
CA GLU A 45 2.78 -1.74 10.53
C GLU A 45 2.37 -0.79 11.65
N ASP A 46 1.35 -1.18 12.43
CA ASP A 46 0.87 -0.42 13.58
C ASP A 46 0.41 1.01 13.25
N VAL A 47 -0.41 1.11 12.20
CA VAL A 47 -0.94 2.38 11.72
C VAL A 47 -1.96 2.95 12.69
N ASP A 48 -1.73 4.19 13.12
CA ASP A 48 -2.72 4.99 13.82
C ASP A 48 -3.56 5.77 12.81
N LEU A 49 -4.82 5.40 12.61
CA LEU A 49 -5.67 5.95 11.56
C LEU A 49 -5.96 7.44 11.70
N GLU A 50 -5.90 7.96 12.93
CA GLU A 50 -6.13 9.38 13.19
C GLU A 50 -4.99 10.23 12.65
N ASN A 51 -3.75 9.74 12.74
CA ASN A 51 -2.54 10.45 12.32
C ASN A 51 -2.04 10.03 10.93
N PHE A 52 -2.47 8.86 10.44
CA PHE A 52 -1.99 8.28 9.19
C PHE A 52 -2.24 9.16 7.96
N CYS A 53 -3.37 9.88 7.92
CA CYS A 53 -3.67 10.78 6.80
C CYS A 53 -2.66 11.93 6.71
N ASP A 54 -2.16 12.42 7.85
CA ASP A 54 -1.20 13.54 7.91
C ASP A 54 0.22 13.10 7.54
N GLU A 55 0.52 11.80 7.62
CA GLU A 55 1.81 11.23 7.22
C GLU A 55 1.91 11.01 5.70
N LEU A 56 0.79 11.08 4.98
CA LEU A 56 0.80 10.92 3.53
C LEU A 56 1.40 12.17 2.86
N PRO A 57 2.25 12.00 1.84
CA PRO A 57 2.82 13.14 1.13
C PRO A 57 1.74 13.91 0.35
N ASP A 58 1.80 15.24 0.41
CA ASP A 58 0.82 16.14 -0.25
C ASP A 58 0.92 16.17 -1.78
N VAL A 59 2.12 15.94 -2.32
CA VAL A 59 2.43 16.19 -3.75
C VAL A 59 2.43 14.91 -4.57
N ASP A 60 2.73 13.76 -3.95
CA ASP A 60 2.84 12.46 -4.63
C ASP A 60 1.68 11.56 -4.20
N PRO A 61 0.66 11.34 -5.05
CA PRO A 61 -0.54 10.62 -4.65
C PRO A 61 -0.22 9.16 -4.33
N ARG A 62 -0.43 8.78 -3.07
CA ARG A 62 -0.36 7.39 -2.61
C ARG A 62 -1.75 6.80 -2.44
N TYR A 63 -1.90 5.54 -2.80
CA TYR A 63 -3.12 4.76 -2.61
C TYR A 63 -2.94 3.82 -1.41
N PRO A 64 -3.41 4.20 -0.21
CA PRO A 64 -3.30 3.37 0.97
C PRO A 64 -4.31 2.22 0.93
N PHE A 65 -3.81 1.00 1.12
CA PHE A 65 -4.61 -0.20 1.30
C PHE A 65 -4.55 -0.61 2.78
N ILE A 66 -5.63 -0.36 3.53
CA ILE A 66 -5.64 -0.47 4.99
C ILE A 66 -6.34 -1.75 5.42
N THR A 67 -5.71 -2.48 6.36
CA THR A 67 -6.38 -3.55 7.11
C THR A 67 -6.94 -2.97 8.39
N PHE A 68 -8.26 -2.79 8.43
CA PHE A 68 -8.97 -2.33 9.60
C PHE A 68 -9.45 -3.52 10.45
N ILE A 69 -9.15 -3.49 11.75
CA ILE A 69 -9.55 -4.52 12.71
C ILE A 69 -10.59 -3.86 13.62
N TYR A 70 -11.81 -4.38 13.60
CA TYR A 70 -12.93 -3.94 14.43
C TYR A 70 -13.37 -5.08 15.35
#